data_AF-A0A6H1ZF04-F1
#
_entry.id   AF-A0A6H1ZF04-F1
#
_cell.length_a   1.000
_cell.length_b   1.000
_cell.length_c   1.000
_cell.angle_alpha   90.00
_cell.angle_beta   90.00
_cell.angle_gamma   90.00
#
_symmetry.space_group_name_H-M   'P 1'
#
loop_
_entity.id
_entity.type
_entity.pdbx_description
1 polymer ?
#
loop_
_entity_poly.entity_id
_entity_poly.type
_entity_poly.pdbx_seq_one_letter_code
_entity_poly.pdbx_strand_id
1 'polypeptide(L)'
;MLIGAVAPAGVVVVPMAERLALASRAVLVEFTVPDRDAVLDAALSQIGKPYDWLGVAGIALRGRDWQEDDCWFCSELVAWAFSEAGFPLFRSELQARIVPQHLWMLANPHISASNPMTLLHQRFGKSLEETI
;
A
#
# COMPACT_ATOMS: atom_id res chain seq x y z
N MET A 1 -11.35 -1.19 5.92
CA MET A 1 -10.41 -2.34 5.86
C MET A 1 -9.14 -1.90 5.14
N LEU A 2 -7.99 -2.50 5.45
CA LEU A 2 -6.73 -2.34 4.73
C LEU A 2 -6.38 -3.65 4.04
N ILE A 3 -5.92 -3.59 2.80
CA ILE A 3 -5.23 -4.69 2.13
C ILE A 3 -3.73 -4.39 2.10
N GLY A 4 -2.91 -5.41 2.36
CA GLY A 4 -1.46 -5.26 2.25
C GLY A 4 -0.72 -6.57 2.45
N ALA A 5 0.52 -6.61 1.96
CA ALA A 5 1.47 -7.66 2.33
C ALA A 5 2.02 -7.35 3.73
N VAL A 6 1.77 -8.24 4.68
CA VAL A 6 2.12 -8.11 6.09
C VAL A 6 3.02 -9.26 6.49
N ALA A 7 4.24 -8.98 6.98
CA ALA A 7 5.05 -10.02 7.61
C ALA A 7 4.41 -10.41 8.97
N PRO A 8 4.29 -11.71 9.33
CA PRO A 8 4.62 -12.91 8.55
C PRO A 8 3.50 -13.42 7.62
N ALA A 9 2.31 -12.84 7.70
CA ALA A 9 1.06 -13.38 7.15
C ALA A 9 0.93 -13.41 5.62
N GLY A 10 1.72 -12.64 4.86
CA GLY A 10 1.53 -12.48 3.43
C GLY A 10 0.47 -11.43 3.09
N VAL A 11 -0.17 -11.54 1.93
CA VAL A 11 -1.22 -10.61 1.51
C VAL A 11 -2.53 -10.92 2.22
N VAL A 12 -2.98 -9.98 3.04
CA VAL A 12 -4.17 -10.13 3.88
C VAL A 12 -5.01 -8.86 3.90
N VAL A 13 -6.28 -9.02 4.26
CA VAL A 13 -7.16 -7.90 4.59
C VAL A 13 -7.30 -7.84 6.10
N VAL A 14 -7.01 -6.68 6.68
CA VAL A 14 -7.03 -6.44 8.13
C VAL A 14 -7.77 -5.15 8.47
N PRO A 15 -8.34 -5.03 9.67
CA PRO A 15 -8.88 -3.76 10.13
C PRO A 15 -7.81 -2.67 10.19
N MET A 16 -8.13 -1.48 9.67
CA MET A 16 -7.23 -0.34 9.68
C MET A 16 -6.84 0.07 11.10
N ALA A 17 -7.81 0.01 12.01
CA ALA A 17 -7.62 0.34 13.42
C ALA A 17 -6.54 -0.54 14.08
N GLU A 18 -6.55 -1.85 13.81
CA GLU A 18 -5.54 -2.77 14.34
C GLU A 18 -4.13 -2.41 13.86
N ARG A 19 -3.98 -2.06 12.58
CA ARG A 19 -2.67 -1.65 12.03
C ARG A 19 -2.19 -0.32 12.58
N LEU A 20 -3.09 0.65 12.75
CA LEU A 20 -2.73 1.95 13.30
C LEU A 20 -2.38 1.85 14.79
N ALA A 21 -3.05 0.98 15.55
CA ALA A 21 -2.76 0.76 16.96
C ALA A 21 -1.35 0.18 17.21
N LEU A 22 -0.79 -0.55 16.23
CA LEU A 22 0.55 -1.13 16.30
C LEU A 22 1.65 -0.18 15.78
N ALA A 23 1.29 0.97 15.20
CA ALA A 23 2.23 1.91 14.62
C ALA A 23 2.58 3.02 15.63
N SER A 24 3.86 3.39 15.72
CA SER A 24 4.27 4.60 16.46
C SER A 24 4.02 5.88 15.65
N ARG A 25 4.02 5.76 14.31
CA ARG A 25 3.78 6.84 13.35
C ARG A 25 3.05 6.27 12.13
N ALA A 26 2.14 7.04 11.55
CA ALA A 26 1.44 6.68 10.33
C ALA A 26 1.12 7.92 9.50
N VAL A 27 1.02 7.72 8.20
CA VAL A 27 0.57 8.72 7.23
C VAL A 27 -0.37 8.01 6.26
N LEU A 28 -1.45 8.70 5.85
CA LEU A 28 -2.29 8.26 4.74
C LEU A 28 -1.96 9.08 3.51
N VAL A 29 -1.74 8.43 2.40
CA VAL A 29 -1.47 9.06 1.10
C VAL A 29 -2.66 8.80 0.19
N GLU A 30 -3.13 9.83 -0.51
CA GLU A 30 -4.23 9.73 -1.46
C GLU A 30 -3.69 9.66 -2.87
N PHE A 31 -4.13 8.66 -3.63
CA PHE A 31 -3.80 8.52 -5.03
C PHE A 31 -5.04 8.86 -5.86
N THR A 32 -4.91 9.81 -6.78
CA THR A 32 -5.93 10.07 -7.79
C THR A 32 -5.75 9.07 -8.93
N VAL A 33 -6.72 8.18 -9.11
CA VAL A 33 -6.72 7.18 -10.18
C VAL A 33 -8.05 7.25 -10.95
N PRO A 34 -8.05 6.94 -12.26
CA PRO A 34 -9.27 6.91 -13.06
C PRO A 34 -10.25 5.83 -12.58
N ASP A 35 -9.74 4.68 -12.14
CA ASP A 35 -10.54 3.58 -11.59
C ASP A 35 -9.90 3.06 -10.30
N ARG A 36 -10.53 3.40 -9.16
CA ARG A 36 -10.10 2.96 -7.84
C ARG A 36 -10.33 1.46 -7.64
N ASP A 37 -11.44 0.96 -8.14
CA ASP A 37 -11.87 -0.40 -7.85
C ASP A 37 -11.01 -1.40 -8.63
N ALA A 38 -10.56 -1.05 -9.85
CA ALA A 38 -9.56 -1.83 -10.58
C ALA A 38 -8.25 -2.05 -9.79
N VAL A 39 -7.73 -1.00 -9.12
CA VAL A 39 -6.51 -1.11 -8.29
C VAL A 39 -6.76 -1.99 -7.06
N LEU A 40 -7.93 -1.84 -6.43
CA LEU A 40 -8.28 -2.64 -5.26
C LEU A 40 -8.53 -4.09 -5.61
N ASP A 41 -9.21 -4.37 -6.72
CA ASP A 41 -9.47 -5.72 -7.23
C ASP A 41 -8.16 -6.41 -7.60
N ALA A 42 -7.22 -5.70 -8.24
CA ALA A 42 -5.88 -6.20 -8.47
C ALA A 42 -5.21 -6.61 -7.15
N ALA A 43 -5.16 -5.73 -6.15
CA ALA A 43 -4.59 -6.07 -4.84
C ALA A 43 -5.32 -7.25 -4.16
N LEU A 44 -6.66 -7.29 -4.22
CA LEU A 44 -7.50 -8.34 -3.64
C LEU A 44 -7.26 -9.70 -4.30
N SER A 45 -6.97 -9.74 -5.60
CA SER A 45 -6.63 -10.97 -6.32
C SER A 45 -5.36 -11.66 -5.76
N GLN A 46 -4.55 -10.94 -4.99
CA GLN A 46 -3.30 -11.42 -4.43
C GLN A 46 -3.43 -11.97 -3.01
N ILE A 47 -4.62 -11.94 -2.40
CA ILE A 47 -4.85 -12.47 -1.04
C ILE A 47 -4.35 -13.91 -0.93
N GLY A 48 -3.62 -14.20 0.15
CA GLY A 48 -3.07 -15.53 0.45
C GLY A 48 -1.67 -15.77 -0.11
N LYS A 49 -1.17 -14.90 -1.01
CA LYS A 49 0.21 -14.99 -1.49
C LYS A 49 1.21 -14.66 -0.38
N PRO A 50 2.36 -15.36 -0.34
CA PRO A 50 3.32 -15.24 0.75
C PRO A 50 3.97 -13.86 0.81
N TYR A 51 4.43 -13.52 2.00
CA TYR A 51 5.25 -12.33 2.19
C TYR A 51 6.67 -12.58 1.67
N ASP A 52 7.27 -11.59 1.02
CA ASP A 52 8.66 -11.69 0.57
C ASP A 52 9.64 -11.50 1.76
N TRP A 53 10.01 -12.63 2.36
CA TRP A 53 10.99 -12.69 3.44
C TRP A 53 12.42 -12.41 3.00
N LEU A 54 12.76 -12.73 1.74
CA LEU A 54 14.08 -12.44 1.17
C LEU A 54 14.21 -10.92 0.93
N GLY A 55 13.11 -10.29 0.53
CA GLY A 55 12.93 -8.85 0.49
C GLY A 55 13.17 -8.18 1.84
N VAL A 56 12.76 -8.77 2.97
CA VAL A 56 13.04 -8.21 4.32
C VAL A 56 14.49 -8.42 4.77
N ALA A 57 15.12 -9.55 4.44
CA ALA A 57 16.51 -9.81 4.82
C ALA A 57 17.55 -9.00 4.01
N GLY A 58 17.15 -8.33 2.92
CA GLY A 58 18.00 -7.45 2.07
C GLY A 58 17.36 -6.12 1.62
N ILE A 59 16.20 -5.75 2.17
CA ILE A 59 15.26 -4.62 1.88
C ILE A 59 14.52 -4.64 0.52
N ALA A 60 15.05 -5.27 -0.53
CA ALA A 60 14.35 -5.74 -1.74
C ALA A 60 15.48 -6.21 -2.67
N LEU A 61 15.54 -7.52 -2.94
CA LEU A 61 16.69 -8.15 -3.59
C LEU A 61 17.07 -7.42 -4.88
N ARG A 62 18.37 -7.15 -5.03
CA ARG A 62 18.95 -6.72 -6.32
C ARG A 62 18.85 -7.91 -7.30
N GLY A 63 17.73 -8.05 -8.00
CA GLY A 63 17.59 -9.03 -9.09
C GLY A 63 16.25 -9.73 -9.24
N ARG A 64 15.31 -9.61 -8.30
CA ARG A 64 13.92 -10.07 -8.51
C ARG A 64 13.15 -8.96 -9.22
N ASP A 65 12.39 -9.30 -10.26
CA ASP A 65 11.47 -8.35 -10.87
C ASP A 65 10.30 -8.14 -9.91
N TRP A 66 10.09 -6.89 -9.46
CA TRP A 66 9.02 -6.56 -8.53
C TRP A 66 7.63 -6.74 -9.14
N GLN A 67 7.53 -6.97 -10.46
CA GLN A 67 6.29 -7.32 -11.13
C GLN A 67 5.96 -8.82 -11.06
N GLU A 68 6.88 -9.67 -10.61
CA GLU A 68 6.61 -11.09 -10.34
C GLU A 68 5.61 -11.21 -9.19
N ASP A 69 4.55 -11.99 -9.40
CA ASP A 69 3.42 -12.01 -8.49
C ASP A 69 3.42 -13.20 -7.52
N ASP A 70 4.49 -13.99 -7.41
CA ASP A 70 4.55 -15.20 -6.57
C ASP A 70 4.69 -14.91 -5.05
N CYS A 71 5.21 -13.73 -4.70
CA CYS A 71 5.28 -13.22 -3.33
C CYS A 71 5.36 -11.68 -3.32
N TRP A 72 5.09 -11.08 -2.16
CA TRP A 72 4.99 -9.62 -2.08
C TRP A 72 5.74 -8.99 -0.92
N PHE A 73 6.55 -7.97 -1.22
CA PHE A 73 6.91 -6.93 -0.26
C PHE A 73 5.82 -5.84 -0.21
N CYS A 74 5.65 -5.18 0.94
CA CYS A 74 4.50 -4.30 1.18
C CYS A 74 4.35 -3.18 0.16
N SER A 75 5.45 -2.60 -0.32
CA SER A 75 5.43 -1.53 -1.32
C SER A 75 5.37 -2.03 -2.76
N GLU A 76 5.83 -3.25 -3.03
CA GLU A 76 5.74 -3.88 -4.36
C GLU A 76 4.30 -4.23 -4.69
N LEU A 77 3.55 -4.81 -3.74
CA LEU A 77 2.12 -5.08 -3.93
C LEU A 77 1.35 -3.83 -4.33
N VAL A 78 1.64 -2.68 -3.70
CA VAL A 78 1.00 -1.41 -4.04
C VAL A 78 1.38 -0.99 -5.46
N ALA A 79 2.67 -0.95 -5.80
CA ALA A 79 3.08 -0.56 -7.14
C ALA A 79 2.54 -1.50 -8.23
N TRP A 80 2.53 -2.81 -7.98
CA TRP A 80 2.03 -3.81 -8.90
C TRP A 80 0.53 -3.68 -9.12
N ALA A 81 -0.26 -3.48 -8.07
CA ALA A 81 -1.71 -3.32 -8.20
C ALA A 81 -2.09 -2.10 -9.07
N PHE A 82 -1.31 -1.03 -8.99
CA PHE A 82 -1.48 0.13 -9.86
C PHE A 82 -1.08 -0.15 -11.32
N SER A 83 0.02 -0.86 -11.55
CA SER A 83 0.44 -1.28 -12.89
C SER A 83 -0.59 -2.21 -13.54
N GLU A 84 -1.08 -3.21 -12.81
CA GLU A 84 -2.09 -4.17 -13.27
C GLU A 84 -3.41 -3.47 -13.63
N ALA A 85 -3.81 -2.46 -12.87
CA ALA A 85 -4.98 -1.64 -13.18
C ALA A 85 -4.77 -0.66 -14.35
N GLY A 86 -3.59 -0.64 -14.99
CA GLY A 86 -3.28 0.25 -16.12
C GLY A 86 -2.86 1.67 -15.72
N PHE A 87 -2.54 1.92 -14.45
CA PHE A 87 -2.14 3.22 -13.90
C PHE A 87 -0.77 3.16 -13.22
N PRO A 88 0.31 2.77 -13.93
CA PRO A 88 1.60 2.49 -13.31
C PRO A 88 2.17 3.72 -12.58
N LEU A 89 2.53 3.53 -11.30
CA LEU A 89 3.19 4.57 -10.49
C LEU A 89 4.66 4.77 -10.86
N PHE A 90 5.29 3.72 -11.39
CA PHE A 90 6.71 3.68 -11.74
C PHE A 90 6.88 3.07 -13.11
N ARG A 91 7.93 3.50 -13.80
CA ARG A 91 8.40 2.87 -15.05
C ARG A 91 9.17 1.61 -14.70
N SER A 92 8.56 0.44 -14.90
CA SER A 92 9.13 -0.84 -14.48
C SER A 92 10.48 -1.13 -15.14
N GLU A 93 10.66 -0.66 -16.37
CA GLU A 93 11.91 -0.79 -17.13
C GLU A 93 13.07 0.05 -16.56
N LEU A 94 12.78 1.09 -15.79
CA LEU A 94 13.80 1.96 -15.17
C LEU A 94 14.02 1.66 -13.68
N GLN A 95 13.10 0.91 -13.07
CA GLN A 95 13.03 0.76 -11.63
C GLN A 95 13.15 -0.71 -11.23
N ALA A 96 14.35 -1.11 -10.80
CA ALA A 96 14.65 -2.49 -10.46
C ALA A 96 14.02 -2.98 -9.13
N ARG A 97 13.46 -2.09 -8.30
CA ARG A 97 12.83 -2.46 -7.01
C ARG A 97 11.91 -1.38 -6.48
N ILE A 98 10.90 -1.76 -5.68
CA ILE A 98 10.02 -0.80 -5.01
C ILE A 98 10.10 -0.98 -3.49
N VAL A 99 10.66 0.03 -2.80
CA VAL A 99 10.67 0.11 -1.33
C VAL A 99 9.67 1.19 -0.86
N PRO A 100 9.24 1.20 0.42
CA PRO A 100 8.23 2.15 0.91
C PRO A 100 8.59 3.61 0.67
N GLN A 101 9.89 3.95 0.69
CA GLN A 101 10.35 5.30 0.39
C GLN A 101 9.96 5.76 -1.02
N HIS A 102 9.96 4.88 -2.03
CA HIS A 102 9.58 5.26 -3.39
C HIS A 102 8.12 5.70 -3.46
N LEU A 103 7.21 5.02 -2.75
CA LEU A 103 5.82 5.44 -2.63
C LEU A 103 5.69 6.79 -1.90
N TRP A 104 6.50 7.01 -0.86
CA TRP A 104 6.52 8.26 -0.10
C TRP A 104 7.09 9.45 -0.89
N MET A 105 7.98 9.20 -1.85
CA MET A 105 8.54 10.25 -2.72
C MET A 105 7.56 10.75 -3.79
N LEU A 106 6.46 10.04 -4.03
CA LEU A 106 5.39 10.52 -4.90
C LEU A 106 4.71 11.70 -4.20
N ALA A 107 4.69 12.86 -4.85
CA ALA A 107 4.19 14.12 -4.31
C ALA A 107 2.64 14.17 -4.25
N ASN A 108 2.03 13.15 -3.67
CA ASN A 108 0.61 12.99 -3.51
C ASN A 108 0.11 13.70 -2.24
N PRO A 109 -1.18 14.11 -2.20
CA PRO A 109 -1.82 14.59 -0.99
C PRO A 109 -1.68 13.55 0.14
N HIS A 110 -1.44 14.02 1.35
CA HIS A 110 -1.31 13.14 2.51
C HIS A 110 -1.89 13.75 3.78
N ILE A 111 -2.30 12.88 4.69
CA ILE A 111 -2.80 13.23 6.03
C ILE A 111 -1.86 12.60 7.04
N SER A 112 -1.34 13.43 7.94
CA SER A 112 -0.48 12.99 9.04
C SER A 112 -1.12 13.35 10.38
N ALA A 113 -0.79 12.58 11.42
CA ALA A 113 -1.23 12.84 12.77
C ALA A 113 -0.15 12.50 13.79
N SER A 114 -0.18 13.18 14.93
CA SER A 114 0.70 12.91 16.08
C SER A 114 0.39 11.57 16.75
N ASN A 115 -0.87 11.12 16.71
CA ASN A 115 -1.30 9.80 17.12
C ASN A 115 -1.90 9.07 15.90
N PRO A 116 -1.35 7.92 15.46
CA PRO A 116 -1.86 7.17 14.31
C PRO A 116 -3.36 6.85 14.37
N MET A 117 -3.93 6.61 15.55
CA MET A 117 -5.34 6.28 15.69
C MET A 117 -6.27 7.43 15.28
N THR A 118 -5.82 8.69 15.32
CA THR A 118 -6.66 9.83 14.93
C THR A 118 -6.87 9.92 13.42
N LEU A 119 -6.07 9.23 12.62
CA LEU A 119 -6.24 9.11 11.17
C LEU A 119 -7.58 8.44 10.80
N LEU A 120 -8.13 7.59 11.67
CA LEU A 120 -9.46 7.00 11.49
C LEU A 120 -10.55 8.07 11.42
N HIS A 121 -10.49 9.08 12.30
CA HIS A 121 -11.50 10.12 12.34
C HIS A 121 -11.31 11.17 11.25
N GLN A 122 -10.06 11.50 10.91
CA GLN A 122 -9.77 12.56 9.93
C GLN A 122 -10.15 12.18 8.49
N ARG A 123 -10.12 10.89 8.14
CA ARG A 123 -10.51 10.42 6.81
C ARG A 123 -12.02 10.22 6.66
N PHE A 124 -12.73 9.82 7.71
CA PHE A 124 -14.15 9.47 7.66
C PHE A 124 -15.08 10.49 8.34
N GLY A 125 -14.54 11.49 9.03
CA GLY A 125 -15.29 12.49 9.79
C GLY A 125 -15.84 13.67 8.98
N LYS A 126 -15.49 13.80 7.70
CA LYS A 126 -16.04 14.87 6.84
C LYS A 126 -17.41 14.56 6.21
N SER A 127 -17.98 13.38 6.43
CA SER A 127 -19.23 12.97 5.78
C SER A 127 -20.52 13.36 6.51
N LEU A 128 -20.47 13.95 7.71
CA LEU A 128 -21.68 14.24 8.52
C LEU A 128 -22.06 15.73 8.60
N GLU A 129 -21.22 16.65 8.12
CA GLU A 129 -21.49 18.10 8.20
C GLU A 129 -21.96 18.73 6.87
N GLU A 130 -22.03 17.97 5.78
CA GLU A 130 -22.48 18.47 4.46
C GLU A 130 -23.93 18.07 4.12
N THR A 131 -24.80 17.86 5.11
CA THR A 131 -26.25 17.57 4.90
C THR A 131 -27.17 18.43 5.77
N ILE A 132 -26.83 19.71 5.94
CA ILE A 132 -27.80 20.72 6.43
C ILE A 132 -27.95 21.82 5.40
#